data_AF-A0A7J4SZX9-F1
#
_entry.id   AF-A0A7J4SZX9-F1
#
_cell.length_a   1.000
_cell.length_b   1.000
_cell.length_c   1.000
_cell.angle_alpha   90.00
_cell.angle_beta   90.00
_cell.angle_gamma   90.00
#
_symmetry.space_group_name_H-M   'P 1'
#
loop_
_entity.id
_entity.type
_entity.pdbx_description
1 polymer ?
#
loop_
_entity_poly.entity_id
_entity_poly.type
_entity_poly.pdbx_seq_one_letter_code
_entity_poly.pdbx_strand_id
1 'polypeptide(L)'
;PCWSWSSSEATYEHKAFQYWAPKSMVAIPMNTYTSGYYDYETRTYVDCDREWVSKLMITNVTETSLTAYGEVDHSEFYDSEEYWWNSYNIRRSIFMGDYIYAISANGITATNLTTMENAASIQLEYQNPYDNYYWIMEDTAEETTEEESSSGESDREDKPMEDEGSAPDRG
;
A
#
# COMPACT_ATOMS: atom_id res chain seq x y z
N PRO A 1 18.60 9.23 14.92
CA PRO A 1 17.37 8.47 15.27
C PRO A 1 16.94 7.62 14.09
N CYS A 2 16.54 6.36 14.31
CA CYS A 2 16.20 5.40 13.25
C CYS A 2 14.83 5.65 12.57
N TRP A 3 14.05 6.63 13.03
CA TRP A 3 12.74 6.94 12.47
C TRP A 3 12.87 7.63 11.11
N SER A 4 12.15 7.12 10.12
CA SER A 4 12.00 7.75 8.81
C SER A 4 10.92 8.84 8.85
N TRP A 5 10.58 9.39 7.68
CA TRP A 5 9.49 10.35 7.54
C TRP A 5 8.16 9.74 7.98
N SER A 6 7.40 10.51 8.76
CA SER A 6 5.99 10.23 9.02
C SER A 6 5.13 10.74 7.86
N SER A 7 4.06 10.01 7.57
CA SER A 7 3.08 10.35 6.55
C SER A 7 1.66 10.11 7.04
N SER A 8 0.69 10.61 6.30
CA SER A 8 -0.73 10.45 6.59
C SER A 8 -1.50 10.34 5.29
N GLU A 9 -2.37 9.35 5.15
CA GLU A 9 -3.26 9.25 3.98
C GLU A 9 -4.15 10.50 3.81
N ALA A 10 -4.43 11.22 4.89
CA ALA A 10 -5.23 12.44 4.87
C ALA A 10 -4.61 13.59 4.05
N THR A 11 -3.32 13.53 3.73
CA THR A 11 -2.66 14.55 2.88
C THR A 11 -3.01 14.40 1.40
N TYR A 12 -3.48 13.22 0.97
CA TYR A 12 -3.74 12.91 -0.44
C TYR A 12 -5.18 12.45 -0.71
N GLU A 13 -5.85 11.83 0.27
CA GLU A 13 -7.21 11.33 0.16
C GLU A 13 -8.13 12.02 1.18
N HIS A 14 -9.05 12.83 0.68
CA HIS A 14 -10.04 13.57 1.48
C HIS A 14 -11.03 12.65 2.21
N LYS A 15 -11.11 11.36 1.82
CA LYS A 15 -11.92 10.33 2.49
C LYS A 15 -11.15 9.55 3.56
N ALA A 16 -9.87 9.84 3.79
CA ALA A 16 -9.04 9.10 4.74
C ALA A 16 -9.28 9.52 6.19
N PHE A 17 -9.72 10.76 6.42
CA PHE A 17 -10.10 11.27 7.74
C PHE A 17 -11.59 11.62 7.79
N GLN A 18 -12.18 11.52 8.97
CA GLN A 18 -13.60 11.82 9.19
C GLN A 18 -13.77 12.64 10.46
N TYR A 19 -14.58 13.70 10.39
CA TYR A 19 -15.09 14.41 11.55
C TYR A 19 -16.45 13.85 11.98
N TRP A 20 -16.61 13.60 13.27
CA TRP A 20 -17.82 13.07 13.88
C TRP A 20 -18.42 14.08 14.85
N ALA A 21 -19.39 14.85 14.33
CA ALA A 21 -20.05 15.93 15.06
C ALA A 21 -20.69 15.49 16.40
N PRO A 22 -21.33 14.31 16.54
CA PRO A 22 -21.97 13.92 17.80
C PRO A 22 -21.04 13.83 19.02
N LYS A 23 -19.74 13.58 18.80
CA LYS A 23 -18.73 13.55 19.87
C LYS A 23 -17.65 14.63 19.71
N SER A 24 -17.77 15.51 18.72
CA SER A 24 -16.76 16.52 18.36
C SER A 24 -15.36 15.92 18.20
N MET A 25 -15.23 14.84 17.43
CA MET A 25 -13.96 14.12 17.24
C MET A 25 -13.56 14.07 15.77
N VAL A 26 -12.26 14.03 15.49
CA VAL A 26 -11.70 13.68 14.17
C VAL A 26 -10.78 12.48 14.31
N ALA A 27 -10.80 11.58 13.32
CA ALA A 27 -9.88 10.45 13.24
C ALA A 27 -8.94 10.65 12.05
N ILE A 28 -7.63 10.61 12.31
CA ILE A 28 -6.58 10.93 11.34
C ILE A 28 -5.61 9.75 11.25
N PRO A 29 -5.48 9.09 10.08
CA PRO A 29 -4.51 8.02 9.91
C PRO A 29 -3.09 8.59 9.90
N MET A 30 -2.17 7.92 10.57
CA MET A 30 -0.76 8.27 10.64
C MET A 30 0.09 7.02 10.52
N ASN A 31 1.16 7.10 9.75
CA ASN A 31 2.10 6.00 9.61
C ASN A 31 3.54 6.48 9.54
N THR A 32 4.46 5.68 10.07
CA THR A 32 5.90 5.88 9.96
C THR A 32 6.58 4.52 10.02
N TYR A 33 7.89 4.48 9.77
CA TYR A 33 8.66 3.27 9.87
C TYR A 33 10.11 3.59 10.22
N THR A 34 10.79 2.66 10.88
CA THR A 34 12.24 2.77 11.07
C THR A 34 12.97 2.33 9.81
N SER A 35 14.08 3.01 9.51
CA SER A 35 14.99 2.62 8.45
C SER A 35 16.42 2.96 8.84
N GLY A 36 17.34 2.06 8.51
CA GLY A 36 18.76 2.35 8.60
C GLY A 36 19.13 3.57 7.75
N TYR A 37 20.17 4.29 8.18
CA TYR A 37 20.60 5.54 7.55
C TYR A 37 22.13 5.60 7.46
N TYR A 38 22.64 6.42 6.54
CA TYR A 38 24.07 6.67 6.42
C TYR A 38 24.46 7.89 7.26
N ASP A 39 25.38 7.69 8.21
CA ASP A 39 25.96 8.77 9.00
C ASP A 39 27.18 9.36 8.27
N TYR A 40 27.04 10.61 7.83
CA TYR A 40 28.08 11.30 7.09
C TYR A 40 29.25 11.79 7.96
N GLU A 41 29.06 11.96 9.27
CA GLU A 41 30.12 12.37 10.20
C GLU A 41 31.06 11.20 10.46
N THR A 42 30.50 10.01 10.71
CA THR A 42 31.26 8.80 11.01
C THR A 42 31.58 7.96 9.77
N ARG A 43 30.97 8.28 8.61
CA ARG A 43 31.11 7.55 7.34
C ARG A 43 30.76 6.06 7.45
N THR A 44 29.74 5.75 8.25
CA THR A 44 29.25 4.39 8.46
C THR A 44 27.75 4.32 8.21
N TYR A 45 27.30 3.12 7.84
CA TYR A 45 25.88 2.83 7.80
C TYR A 45 25.42 2.40 9.19
N VAL A 46 24.35 3.02 9.69
CA VAL A 46 23.69 2.66 10.93
C VAL A 46 22.52 1.76 10.58
N ASP A 47 22.61 0.50 10.99
CA ASP A 47 21.53 -0.47 10.83
C ASP A 47 20.45 -0.26 11.90
N CYS A 48 19.20 -0.52 11.53
CA CYS A 48 18.05 -0.34 12.40
C CYS A 48 17.04 -1.45 12.13
N ASP A 49 16.56 -2.09 13.20
CA ASP A 49 15.47 -3.06 13.10
C ASP A 49 14.25 -2.42 12.45
N ARG A 50 13.63 -3.13 11.51
CA ARG A 50 12.43 -2.65 10.83
C ARG A 50 11.24 -2.71 11.77
N GLU A 51 10.62 -1.55 11.97
CA GLU A 51 9.40 -1.39 12.74
C GLU A 51 8.44 -0.57 11.88
N TRP A 52 7.26 -1.12 11.63
CA TRP A 52 6.17 -0.43 10.96
C TRP A 52 5.22 0.14 12.00
N VAL A 53 4.91 1.43 11.88
CA VAL A 53 3.95 2.09 12.74
C VAL A 53 2.76 2.54 11.90
N SER A 54 1.57 2.07 12.25
CA SER A 54 0.32 2.40 11.56
C SER A 54 -0.80 2.64 12.54
N LYS A 55 -1.11 3.91 12.77
CA LYS A 55 -2.04 4.34 13.80
C LYS A 55 -3.16 5.19 13.24
N LEU A 56 -4.31 5.15 13.90
CA LEU A 56 -5.40 6.09 13.70
C LEU A 56 -5.50 6.94 14.95
N MET A 57 -5.12 8.21 14.84
CA MET A 57 -5.18 9.17 15.94
C MET A 57 -6.59 9.72 16.06
N ILE A 58 -7.21 9.52 17.21
CA ILE A 58 -8.52 10.09 17.55
C ILE A 58 -8.27 11.35 18.35
N THR A 59 -8.83 12.45 17.89
CA THR A 59 -8.55 13.79 18.40
C THR A 59 -9.87 14.48 18.73
N ASN A 60 -9.98 14.99 19.95
CA ASN A 60 -11.06 15.88 20.34
C ASN A 60 -10.86 17.24 19.67
N VAL A 61 -11.97 17.77 19.15
CA VAL A 61 -12.02 19.05 18.46
C VAL A 61 -12.85 20.01 19.29
N THR A 62 -12.27 21.15 19.60
CA THR A 62 -13.00 22.32 20.09
C THR A 62 -12.84 23.45 19.08
N GLU A 63 -13.53 24.57 19.30
CA GLU A 63 -13.39 25.75 18.43
C GLU A 63 -11.96 26.29 18.37
N THR A 64 -11.14 26.03 19.39
CA THR A 64 -9.80 26.63 19.54
C THR A 64 -8.68 25.62 19.71
N SER A 65 -8.98 24.32 19.81
CA SER A 65 -7.97 23.31 20.10
C SER A 65 -8.26 21.94 19.49
N LEU A 66 -7.18 21.22 19.25
CA LEU A 66 -7.13 19.80 18.91
C LEU A 66 -6.35 19.10 20.03
N THR A 67 -6.96 18.12 20.69
CA THR A 67 -6.31 17.37 21.78
C THR A 67 -6.41 15.87 21.53
N ALA A 68 -5.31 15.16 21.75
CA ALA A 68 -5.29 13.70 21.62
C ALA A 68 -6.34 13.09 22.58
N TYR A 69 -7.15 12.18 22.04
CA TYR A 69 -8.16 11.45 22.79
C TYR A 69 -7.75 9.99 22.99
N GLY A 70 -7.31 9.35 21.91
CA GLY A 70 -6.87 7.96 21.91
C GLY A 70 -6.31 7.59 20.55
N GLU A 71 -5.92 6.33 20.41
CA GLU A 71 -5.39 5.80 19.17
C GLU A 71 -5.89 4.37 18.93
N VAL A 72 -5.95 3.98 17.67
CA VAL A 72 -6.05 2.59 17.25
C VAL A 72 -4.76 2.23 16.55
N ASP A 73 -4.16 1.10 16.92
CA ASP A 73 -2.87 0.67 16.42
C ASP A 73 -3.03 -0.60 15.57
N HIS A 74 -2.62 -0.53 14.30
CA HIS A 74 -2.59 -1.66 13.37
C HIS A 74 -1.15 -2.10 13.08
N SER A 75 -0.16 -1.61 13.83
CA SER A 75 1.27 -1.94 13.63
C SER A 75 1.51 -3.45 13.75
N GLU A 76 0.77 -4.15 14.62
CA GLU A 76 0.84 -5.61 14.78
C GLU A 76 0.46 -6.39 13.53
N PHE A 77 -0.30 -5.78 12.60
CA PHE A 77 -0.62 -6.41 11.32
C PHE A 77 0.56 -6.40 10.34
N TYR A 78 1.68 -5.78 10.72
CA TYR A 78 2.84 -5.55 9.87
C TYR A 78 4.15 -6.01 10.53
N ASP A 79 4.18 -7.26 11.00
CA ASP A 79 5.34 -7.87 11.69
C ASP A 79 6.34 -8.61 10.76
N SER A 80 6.03 -8.71 9.46
CA SER A 80 6.86 -9.36 8.45
C SER A 80 7.54 -8.37 7.51
N GLU A 81 8.49 -8.83 6.70
CA GLU A 81 9.14 -8.02 5.66
C GLU A 81 8.35 -8.00 4.35
N GLU A 82 7.15 -8.59 4.33
CA GLU A 82 6.40 -8.91 3.12
C GLU A 82 5.44 -7.78 2.70
N TYR A 83 5.87 -6.53 2.87
CA TYR A 83 5.04 -5.35 2.62
C TYR A 83 5.59 -4.49 1.50
N TRP A 84 4.70 -4.14 0.57
CA TRP A 84 5.03 -3.23 -0.50
C TRP A 84 5.11 -1.78 0.01
N TRP A 85 5.70 -0.90 -0.78
CA TRP A 85 5.67 0.54 -0.53
C TRP A 85 4.21 0.98 -0.28
N ASN A 86 3.94 1.54 0.90
CA ASN A 86 2.62 2.04 1.30
C ASN A 86 1.49 0.99 1.49
N SER A 87 1.77 -0.29 1.78
CA SER A 87 0.71 -1.26 2.14
C SER A 87 0.42 -1.36 3.64
N TYR A 88 1.20 -0.67 4.47
CA TYR A 88 1.18 -0.84 5.93
C TYR A 88 0.31 0.17 6.68
N ASN A 89 -0.57 0.91 6.00
CA ASN A 89 -1.26 2.06 6.57
C ASN A 89 -2.75 1.80 6.83
N ILE A 90 -3.31 2.40 7.88
CA ILE A 90 -4.76 2.60 8.01
C ILE A 90 -5.18 3.64 6.96
N ARG A 91 -6.10 3.25 6.08
CA ARG A 91 -6.50 4.08 4.92
C ARG A 91 -7.87 4.71 5.07
N ARG A 92 -8.73 4.09 5.88
CA ARG A 92 -10.09 4.57 6.13
C ARG A 92 -10.45 4.38 7.59
N SER A 93 -11.31 5.26 8.07
CA SER A 93 -11.97 5.13 9.36
C SER A 93 -13.43 5.52 9.27
N ILE A 94 -14.26 4.92 10.13
CA ILE A 94 -15.69 5.21 10.21
C ILE A 94 -16.10 5.27 11.66
N PHE A 95 -16.59 6.43 12.11
CA PHE A 95 -17.31 6.55 13.36
C PHE A 95 -18.72 5.98 13.19
N MET A 96 -19.15 5.09 14.09
CA MET A 96 -20.48 4.50 14.06
C MET A 96 -20.96 4.20 15.49
N GLY A 97 -21.95 4.97 15.94
CA GLY A 97 -22.46 4.89 17.30
C GLY A 97 -21.36 5.19 18.32
N ASP A 98 -21.10 4.22 19.19
CA ASP A 98 -20.05 4.29 20.23
C ASP A 98 -18.73 3.67 19.81
N TYR A 99 -18.55 3.34 18.53
CA TYR A 99 -17.36 2.69 18.02
C TYR A 99 -16.70 3.48 16.90
N ILE A 100 -15.41 3.26 16.73
CA ILE A 100 -14.67 3.63 15.53
C ILE A 100 -14.11 2.37 14.87
N TYR A 101 -14.31 2.29 13.57
CA TYR A 101 -13.76 1.24 12.74
C TYR A 101 -12.52 1.77 12.05
N ALA A 102 -11.39 1.06 12.18
CA ALA A 102 -10.16 1.35 11.45
C ALA A 102 -9.94 0.27 10.40
N ILE A 103 -9.61 0.68 9.16
CA ILE A 103 -9.51 -0.21 8.00
C ILE A 103 -8.13 -0.02 7.37
N SER A 104 -7.33 -1.07 7.38
CA SER A 104 -6.04 -1.16 6.70
C SER A 104 -6.02 -2.34 5.71
N ALA A 105 -4.90 -2.53 5.00
CA ALA A 105 -4.78 -3.63 4.05
C ALA A 105 -4.87 -5.00 4.73
N ASN A 106 -4.25 -5.12 5.92
CA ASN A 106 -4.10 -6.39 6.63
C ASN A 106 -5.08 -6.59 7.79
N GLY A 107 -5.98 -5.64 8.03
CA GLY A 107 -6.97 -5.85 9.07
C GLY A 107 -7.98 -4.73 9.26
N ILE A 108 -9.07 -5.11 9.92
CA ILE A 108 -10.15 -4.20 10.31
C ILE A 108 -10.40 -4.39 11.80
N THR A 109 -10.45 -3.30 12.53
CA THR A 109 -10.77 -3.30 13.97
C THR A 109 -11.98 -2.43 14.26
N ALA A 110 -12.69 -2.76 15.33
CA ALA A 110 -13.72 -1.93 15.93
C ALA A 110 -13.33 -1.62 17.38
N THR A 111 -13.15 -0.35 17.70
CA THR A 111 -12.71 0.12 19.02
C THR A 111 -13.81 0.91 19.69
N ASN A 112 -14.11 0.58 20.95
CA ASN A 112 -15.09 1.33 21.74
C ASN A 112 -14.54 2.72 22.05
N LEU A 113 -15.28 3.77 21.70
CA LEU A 113 -14.83 5.14 21.86
C LEU A 113 -14.74 5.58 23.32
N THR A 114 -15.45 4.97 24.25
CA THR A 114 -15.42 5.38 25.66
C THR A 114 -14.32 4.66 26.42
N THR A 115 -14.18 3.34 26.27
CA THR A 115 -13.16 2.56 26.99
C THR A 115 -11.82 2.54 26.26
N MET A 116 -11.81 2.88 24.96
CA MET A 116 -10.67 2.71 24.06
C MET A 116 -10.20 1.26 23.92
N GLU A 117 -11.04 0.29 24.28
CA GLU A 117 -10.75 -1.13 24.13
C GLU A 117 -11.20 -1.64 22.75
N ASN A 118 -10.40 -2.53 22.16
CA ASN A 118 -10.77 -3.27 20.96
C ASN A 118 -11.95 -4.20 21.28
N ALA A 119 -13.04 -4.04 20.55
CA ALA A 119 -14.24 -4.87 20.71
C ALA A 119 -14.32 -6.00 19.67
N ALA A 120 -13.71 -5.80 18.50
CA ALA A 120 -13.58 -6.80 17.46
C ALA A 120 -12.37 -6.51 16.57
N SER A 121 -11.78 -7.58 16.05
CA SER A 121 -10.69 -7.52 15.07
C SER A 121 -10.85 -8.63 14.04
N ILE A 122 -10.53 -8.34 12.80
CA ILE A 122 -10.37 -9.31 11.72
C ILE A 122 -9.05 -9.04 11.02
N GLN A 123 -8.18 -10.04 10.99
CA GLN A 123 -7.00 -10.06 10.15
C GLN A 123 -7.42 -10.37 8.72
N LEU A 124 -6.91 -9.61 7.77
CA LEU A 124 -7.05 -9.88 6.34
C LEU A 124 -5.77 -10.53 5.83
N GLU A 125 -5.91 -11.50 4.94
CA GLU A 125 -4.76 -12.05 4.22
C GLU A 125 -4.18 -10.97 3.32
N TYR A 126 -2.87 -10.76 3.42
CA TYR A 126 -2.18 -9.86 2.51
C TYR A 126 -2.32 -10.38 1.08
N GLN A 127 -2.68 -9.49 0.16
CA GLN A 127 -2.75 -9.78 -1.27
C GLN A 127 -1.75 -8.86 -1.96
N ASN A 128 -0.66 -9.42 -2.48
CA ASN A 128 0.28 -8.64 -3.26
C ASN A 128 -0.37 -8.26 -4.59
N PRO A 129 -0.53 -6.95 -4.89
CA PRO A 129 -1.21 -6.50 -6.10
C PRO A 129 -0.51 -6.95 -7.40
N TYR A 130 0.74 -7.43 -7.33
CA TYR A 130 1.50 -7.94 -8.47
C TYR A 130 1.49 -9.48 -8.61
N ASP A 131 0.90 -10.25 -7.68
CA ASP A 131 0.84 -11.71 -7.82
C ASP A 131 0.09 -12.13 -9.10
N ASN A 132 -0.96 -11.38 -9.46
CA ASN A 132 -1.68 -11.58 -10.73
C ASN A 132 -0.81 -11.33 -11.97
N TYR A 133 0.22 -10.48 -11.89
CA TYR A 133 1.05 -10.16 -13.05
C TYR A 133 1.96 -11.34 -13.44
N TYR A 134 2.45 -12.11 -12.45
CA TYR A 134 3.24 -13.30 -12.70
C TYR A 134 2.37 -14.48 -13.15
N TRP A 135 1.17 -14.65 -12.57
CA TRP A 135 0.22 -15.68 -13.01
C TRP A 135 -0.21 -15.49 -14.48
N ILE A 136 -0.50 -14.26 -14.91
CA ILE A 136 -0.85 -13.97 -16.31
C ILE A 136 0.33 -14.26 -17.26
N MET A 137 1.57 -13.95 -16.86
CA MET A 137 2.75 -14.25 -17.68
C MET A 137 3.07 -15.75 -17.75
N GLU A 138 2.77 -16.51 -16.70
CA GLU A 138 2.91 -17.98 -16.70
C GLU A 138 1.87 -18.62 -17.62
N ASP A 139 0.60 -18.20 -17.55
CA ASP A 139 -0.47 -18.64 -18.46
C ASP A 139 -0.17 -18.26 -19.94
N THR A 140 0.36 -17.05 -20.21
CA THR A 140 0.74 -16.68 -21.59
C THR A 140 2.01 -17.39 -22.09
N ALA A 141 2.89 -17.82 -21.20
CA ALA A 141 4.05 -18.64 -21.58
C ALA A 141 3.64 -20.09 -21.87
N GLU A 142 2.63 -20.63 -21.20
CA GLU A 142 2.08 -21.96 -21.49
C GLU A 142 1.24 -21.97 -22.78
N GLU A 143 0.40 -20.94 -23.01
CA GLU A 143 -0.44 -20.83 -24.22
C GLU A 143 0.40 -20.68 -25.51
N THR A 144 1.62 -20.14 -25.42
CA THR A 144 2.53 -20.01 -26.58
C THR A 144 3.30 -21.29 -26.92
N THR A 145 3.29 -22.32 -26.06
CA THR A 145 3.97 -23.60 -26.33
C THR A 145 3.10 -24.64 -27.02
N GLU A 146 1.77 -24.47 -27.01
CA GLU A 146 0.84 -25.44 -27.62
C GLU A 146 0.57 -25.17 -29.12
N GLU A 147 0.83 -23.97 -29.63
CA GLU A 147 0.54 -23.62 -31.03
C GLU A 147 1.67 -23.94 -32.04
N GLU A 148 2.89 -24.28 -31.61
CA GLU A 148 4.01 -24.62 -32.51
C GLU A 148 4.08 -26.11 -32.92
N SER A 149 2.95 -26.82 -32.96
CA SER A 149 2.95 -28.26 -33.32
C SER A 149 1.89 -28.70 -34.33
N SER A 150 1.68 -27.98 -35.45
CA SER A 150 1.09 -28.62 -36.63
C SER A 150 1.27 -27.88 -37.96
N SER A 151 1.68 -28.65 -38.97
CA SER A 151 1.76 -28.40 -40.42
C SER A 151 3.08 -27.79 -40.92
N GLY A 152 3.87 -28.42 -41.82
CA GLY A 152 3.58 -29.48 -42.78
C GLY A 152 3.98 -28.99 -44.18
N GLU A 153 5.20 -29.33 -44.59
CA GLU A 153 5.83 -29.30 -45.93
C GLU A 153 4.97 -28.93 -47.17
N SER A 154 5.42 -27.96 -47.99
CA SER A 154 5.61 -28.16 -49.44
C SER A 154 6.37 -27.00 -50.14
N ASP A 155 7.35 -27.38 -50.95
CA ASP A 155 8.17 -26.57 -51.85
C ASP A 155 7.40 -25.83 -52.95
N ARG A 156 7.91 -24.66 -53.40
CA ARG A 156 8.28 -24.35 -54.82
C ARG A 156 8.72 -22.88 -55.03
N GLU A 157 9.99 -22.75 -55.38
CA GLU A 157 10.67 -21.90 -56.39
C GLU A 157 10.21 -20.47 -56.76
N ASP A 158 11.17 -19.54 -56.56
CA ASP A 158 11.79 -18.59 -57.53
C ASP A 158 10.99 -17.37 -58.04
N LYS A 159 11.34 -16.17 -57.54
CA LYS A 159 12.22 -15.19 -58.24
C LYS A 159 12.39 -13.86 -57.48
N PRO A 160 13.56 -13.21 -57.58
CA PRO A 160 13.80 -11.90 -56.97
C PRO A 160 13.34 -10.77 -57.89
N MET A 161 12.77 -9.72 -57.31
CA MET A 161 12.72 -8.40 -57.95
C MET A 161 13.32 -7.38 -56.99
N GLU A 162 14.44 -6.84 -57.45
CA GLU A 162 15.16 -5.72 -56.87
C GLU A 162 14.30 -4.45 -56.96
N ASP A 163 14.47 -3.58 -55.96
CA ASP A 163 15.04 -2.24 -56.14
C ASP A 163 14.23 -1.02 -55.67
N GLU A 164 15.00 -0.14 -55.04
CA GLU A 164 14.84 1.29 -54.76
C GLU A 164 13.74 1.81 -53.84
N GLY A 165 14.21 2.55 -52.82
CA GLY A 165 13.84 3.97 -52.82
C GLY A 165 13.37 4.56 -51.50
N SER A 166 14.34 4.96 -50.69
CA SER A 166 14.37 6.25 -49.98
C SER A 166 13.41 6.51 -48.81
N ALA A 167 14.01 6.64 -47.62
CA ALA A 167 13.57 7.58 -46.59
C ALA A 167 13.62 9.03 -47.12
N PRO A 168 12.87 10.00 -46.56
CA PRO A 168 13.31 10.68 -45.31
C PRO A 168 12.06 11.14 -44.49
N ASP A 169 12.05 11.96 -43.45
CA ASP A 169 13.00 12.61 -42.55
C ASP A 169 12.22 12.83 -41.25
N ARG A 170 12.91 12.89 -40.11
CA ARG A 170 12.31 13.27 -38.83
C ARG A 170 12.54 14.76 -38.60
N GLY A 171 11.45 15.50 -38.36
CA GLY A 171 11.50 16.80 -37.69
C GLY A 171 11.69 16.66 -36.19
#